data_AF-A0A9W9YVF3-F1
#
_entry.id   AF-A0A9W9YVF3-F1
#
_cell.length_a   1.000
_cell.length_b   1.000
_cell.length_c   1.000
_cell.angle_alpha   90.00
_cell.angle_beta   90.00
_cell.angle_gamma   90.00
#
_symmetry.space_group_name_H-M   'P 1'
#
loop_
_entity.id
_entity.type
_entity.pdbx_description
1 polymer ?
#
loop_
_entity_poly.entity_id
_entity_poly.type
_entity_poly.pdbx_seq_one_letter_code
_entity_poly.pdbx_strand_id
1 'polypeptide(L)'
;MMMAALLDVMIQGVVCYVDEYFFPAIVFKNPMATIPSRSVGYYPLKSSTGANDTSSLQNPAGTIFNSNPAPGVYGETGGSYAFTGSRSPPSFIYLNGSHALDTRYSITLLAWVYSEQTGGEIVSYWKNSNYGVGISLDNSRPVFHVYSRDQSTKHSIPGPNNLPLNQWVHLAGAYDNNTGNAVLLWMEYKWHKRAFIVLS
;
A
#
# COMPACT_ATOMS: atom_id res chain seq x y z
N MET A 1 4.82 -1.65 12.17
CA MET A 1 6.09 -1.00 11.78
C MET A 1 6.23 -1.17 10.29
N MET A 2 5.87 -0.18 9.48
CA MET A 2 5.73 -0.40 8.04
C MET A 2 6.91 0.23 7.27
N MET A 3 7.58 -0.55 6.43
CA MET A 3 8.57 -0.11 5.47
C MET A 3 7.90 -0.01 4.09
N ALA A 4 8.15 1.08 3.38
CA ALA A 4 7.78 1.22 1.98
C ALA A 4 9.04 1.24 1.12
N ALA A 5 9.09 0.28 0.20
CA ALA A 5 10.07 0.01 -0.86
C ALA A 5 11.55 -0.28 -0.50
N LEU A 6 12.17 -1.09 -1.37
CA LEU A 6 13.61 -1.37 -1.50
C LEU A 6 14.06 -1.29 -2.98
N LEU A 7 13.24 -0.72 -3.89
CA LEU A 7 13.24 -0.94 -5.36
C LEU A 7 12.98 0.32 -6.18
N ASP A 8 13.23 0.31 -7.49
CA ASP A 8 12.82 1.37 -8.42
C ASP A 8 11.30 1.34 -8.63
N VAL A 9 10.58 2.00 -7.73
CA VAL A 9 9.12 2.08 -7.71
C VAL A 9 8.75 3.54 -7.44
N MET A 10 7.66 4.03 -8.03
CA MET A 10 6.98 5.21 -7.47
C MET A 10 5.75 4.75 -6.70
N ILE A 11 5.64 5.16 -5.44
CA ILE A 11 4.47 4.89 -4.60
C ILE A 11 3.75 6.20 -4.34
N GLN A 12 2.47 6.23 -4.66
CA GLN A 12 1.58 7.33 -4.29
C GLN A 12 0.48 6.81 -3.38
N GLY A 13 0.44 7.37 -2.16
CA GLY A 13 -0.55 6.96 -1.18
C GLY A 13 -0.27 5.58 -0.59
N VAL A 14 -0.21 5.47 0.72
CA VAL A 14 -0.49 4.21 1.42
C VAL A 14 -1.65 4.46 2.37
N VAL A 15 -2.74 3.70 2.19
CA VAL A 15 -3.90 3.75 3.07
C VAL A 15 -4.01 2.42 3.81
N CYS A 16 -4.01 2.50 5.14
CA CYS A 16 -4.25 1.36 6.01
C CYS A 16 -5.64 1.49 6.63
N TYR A 17 -6.47 0.48 6.42
CA TYR A 17 -7.74 0.34 7.15
C TYR A 17 -7.61 -0.74 8.21
N VAL A 18 -8.26 -0.48 9.34
CA VAL A 18 -8.65 -1.49 10.31
C VAL A 18 -10.13 -1.29 10.52
N ASP A 19 -10.91 -2.30 10.21
CA ASP A 19 -12.32 -2.31 10.50
C ASP A 19 -12.66 -3.53 11.37
N GLU A 20 -13.55 -3.30 12.33
CA GLU A 20 -14.25 -4.36 13.09
C GLU A 20 -15.32 -5.06 12.23
N TYR A 21 -15.64 -4.52 11.04
CA TYR A 21 -16.63 -5.04 10.12
C TYR A 21 -16.14 -4.92 8.67
N PHE A 22 -15.94 -6.06 8.02
CA PHE A 22 -15.58 -6.17 6.60
C PHE A 22 -16.50 -5.30 5.73
N PHE A 23 -15.95 -4.29 5.06
CA PHE A 23 -16.65 -3.62 3.97
C PHE A 23 -16.40 -4.41 2.68
N PRO A 24 -17.43 -5.04 2.06
CA PRO A 24 -17.28 -5.74 0.78
C PRO A 24 -16.99 -4.81 -0.41
N ALA A 25 -16.79 -3.51 -0.19
CA ALA A 25 -16.55 -2.53 -1.25
C ALA A 25 -15.18 -1.85 -1.07
N ILE A 26 -14.17 -2.35 -1.78
CA ILE A 26 -12.98 -1.55 -2.12
C ILE A 26 -13.47 -0.48 -3.10
N VAL A 27 -13.91 0.66 -2.55
CA VAL A 27 -14.34 1.80 -3.34
C VAL A 27 -13.09 2.59 -3.74
N PHE A 28 -12.71 2.47 -5.00
CA PHE A 28 -11.71 3.32 -5.63
C PHE A 28 -12.26 4.73 -5.85
N LYS A 29 -12.51 5.46 -4.76
CA LYS A 29 -12.76 6.90 -4.85
C LYS A 29 -11.42 7.60 -4.98
N ASN A 30 -11.36 8.52 -5.95
CA ASN A 30 -10.26 9.43 -6.18
C ASN A 30 -9.66 9.90 -4.83
N PRO A 31 -8.36 9.67 -4.54
CA PRO A 31 -7.77 10.02 -3.25
C PRO A 31 -7.80 11.54 -2.96
N MET A 32 -8.18 12.36 -3.95
CA MET A 32 -8.43 13.78 -3.75
C MET A 32 -9.80 14.13 -3.13
N ALA A 33 -10.74 13.18 -2.99
CA ALA A 33 -12.14 13.53 -2.72
C ALA A 33 -12.63 13.37 -1.27
N THR A 34 -12.01 12.55 -0.41
CA THR A 34 -12.40 12.43 1.01
C THR A 34 -11.41 11.55 1.75
N ILE A 35 -10.88 11.99 2.91
CA ILE A 35 -10.17 11.12 3.86
C ILE A 35 -11.16 10.03 4.30
N PRO A 36 -10.85 8.73 4.19
CA PRO A 36 -11.72 7.70 4.69
C PRO A 36 -11.87 7.87 6.20
N SER A 37 -13.07 8.12 6.71
CA SER A 37 -13.34 8.46 8.11
C SER A 37 -13.00 7.35 9.13
N ARG A 38 -12.41 6.25 8.67
CA ARG A 38 -12.01 5.07 9.45
C ARG A 38 -10.61 4.53 9.10
N SER A 39 -9.83 5.21 8.26
CA SER A 39 -8.45 4.77 8.01
C SER A 39 -7.63 4.94 9.29
N VAL A 40 -6.89 3.92 9.69
CA VAL A 40 -5.98 4.02 10.85
C VAL A 40 -4.67 4.71 10.51
N GLY A 41 -4.41 4.92 9.23
CA GLY A 41 -3.29 5.68 8.70
C GLY A 41 -3.52 5.99 7.23
N TYR A 42 -3.23 7.23 6.85
CA TYR A 42 -3.35 7.73 5.48
C TYR A 42 -2.14 8.59 5.15
N TYR A 43 -1.23 8.03 4.36
CA TYR A 43 0.03 8.66 3.96
C TYR A 43 -0.05 9.00 2.47
N PRO A 44 -0.32 10.25 2.06
CA PRO A 44 -0.46 10.59 0.64
C PRO A 44 0.83 10.39 -0.16
N LEU A 45 2.00 10.38 0.51
CA LEU A 45 3.33 10.24 -0.08
C LEU A 45 3.58 11.21 -1.24
N LYS A 46 3.36 12.51 -0.97
CA LYS A 46 3.68 13.61 -1.88
C LYS A 46 4.62 14.60 -1.21
N SER A 47 5.33 15.40 -1.99
CA SER A 47 6.33 16.38 -1.53
C SER A 47 5.80 17.31 -0.43
N SER A 48 4.53 17.74 -0.53
CA SER A 48 3.92 18.67 0.43
C SER A 48 3.60 18.03 1.79
N THR A 49 3.49 16.71 1.87
CA THR A 49 3.17 15.98 3.12
C THR A 49 4.33 15.10 3.58
N GLY A 50 5.31 14.84 2.73
CA GLY A 50 6.35 13.84 2.97
C GLY A 50 5.75 12.49 3.35
N ALA A 51 6.29 11.91 4.42
CA ALA A 51 5.83 10.66 5.03
C ALA A 51 4.90 10.89 6.23
N ASN A 52 4.18 12.02 6.29
CA ASN A 52 3.26 12.32 7.38
C ASN A 52 1.91 11.63 7.18
N ASP A 53 1.33 11.17 8.29
CA ASP A 53 -0.05 10.71 8.32
C ASP A 53 -1.01 11.91 8.30
N THR A 54 -1.99 11.84 7.41
CA THR A 54 -3.05 12.84 7.23
C THR A 54 -4.43 12.28 7.58
N SER A 55 -4.48 11.08 8.17
CA SER A 55 -5.70 10.54 8.79
C SER A 55 -6.08 11.34 10.05
N SER A 56 -7.29 11.09 10.57
CA SER A 56 -7.71 11.68 11.85
C SER A 56 -6.86 11.23 13.04
N LEU A 57 -6.13 10.12 12.93
CA LEU A 57 -5.32 9.57 14.03
C LEU A 57 -3.93 10.18 14.12
N GLN A 58 -3.46 10.85 13.06
CA GLN A 58 -2.20 11.61 13.04
C GLN A 58 -1.03 10.82 13.64
N ASN A 59 -0.76 9.64 13.07
CA ASN A 59 0.37 8.82 13.46
C ASN A 59 1.70 9.60 13.38
N PRO A 60 2.72 9.21 14.16
CA PRO A 60 4.01 9.88 14.12
C PRO A 60 4.56 9.97 12.69
N ALA A 61 5.16 11.13 12.37
CA ALA A 61 5.76 11.39 11.06
C ALA A 61 6.75 10.28 10.69
N GLY A 62 6.70 9.80 9.45
CA GLY A 62 7.68 8.85 8.94
C GLY A 62 9.03 9.50 8.58
N THR A 63 10.01 8.66 8.25
CA THR A 63 11.34 9.07 7.81
C THR A 63 11.55 8.63 6.37
N ILE A 64 12.03 9.54 5.52
CA ILE A 64 12.35 9.26 4.12
C ILE A 64 13.87 9.00 4.02
N PHE A 65 14.26 7.91 3.35
CA PHE A 65 15.65 7.53 3.15
C PHE A 65 15.92 7.27 1.66
N ASN A 66 16.86 8.01 1.07
CA ASN A 66 17.27 7.93 -0.35
C ASN A 66 16.11 7.83 -1.36
N SER A 67 15.01 8.53 -1.09
CA SER A 67 13.83 8.54 -1.96
C SER A 67 13.48 9.98 -2.29
N ASN A 68 13.14 10.25 -3.55
CA ASN A 68 12.96 11.61 -4.05
C ASN A 68 11.52 11.82 -4.54
N PRO A 69 10.95 13.03 -4.39
CA PRO A 69 9.65 13.32 -4.97
C PRO A 69 9.65 13.12 -6.49
N ALA A 70 8.57 12.55 -7.01
CA ALA A 70 8.37 12.28 -8.44
C ALA A 70 6.94 12.64 -8.89
N PRO A 71 6.64 12.66 -10.20
CA PRO A 71 5.28 12.90 -10.68
C PRO A 71 4.29 11.87 -10.12
N GLY A 72 3.09 12.30 -9.77
CA GLY A 72 2.01 11.38 -9.36
C GLY A 72 1.22 10.80 -10.53
N VAL A 73 0.16 10.07 -10.19
CA VAL A 73 -0.73 9.35 -11.13
C VAL A 73 -1.38 10.28 -12.17
N TYR A 74 -1.60 11.55 -11.82
CA TYR A 74 -2.15 12.57 -12.70
C TYR A 74 -1.09 13.54 -13.24
N GLY A 75 0.19 13.21 -13.09
CA GLY A 75 1.31 14.05 -13.54
C GLY A 75 1.60 15.24 -12.62
N GLU A 76 1.00 15.28 -11.43
CA GLU A 76 1.24 16.34 -10.46
C GLU A 76 2.70 16.32 -9.97
N THR A 77 3.36 17.48 -9.98
CA THR A 77 4.75 17.62 -9.55
C THR A 77 4.91 17.22 -8.09
N GLY A 78 5.74 16.21 -7.82
CA GLY A 78 5.95 15.70 -6.46
C GLY A 78 4.74 14.99 -5.88
N GLY A 79 3.85 14.42 -6.70
CA GLY A 79 2.69 13.63 -6.27
C GLY A 79 2.99 12.24 -5.74
N SER A 80 4.22 11.78 -5.89
CA SER A 80 4.69 10.48 -5.44
C SER A 80 6.11 10.57 -4.90
N TYR A 81 6.63 9.45 -4.39
CA TYR A 81 8.06 9.26 -4.15
C TYR A 81 8.61 8.16 -5.04
N ALA A 82 9.71 8.46 -5.73
CA ALA A 82 10.55 7.50 -6.42
C ALA A 82 11.61 6.92 -5.47
N PHE A 83 11.68 5.60 -5.49
CA PHE A 83 12.67 4.77 -4.81
C PHE A 83 13.70 4.32 -5.86
N THR A 84 14.96 4.06 -5.49
CA THR A 84 16.07 3.84 -6.45
C THR A 84 16.46 2.38 -6.64
N GLY A 85 15.84 1.48 -5.88
CA GLY A 85 16.12 0.05 -5.89
C GLY A 85 17.54 -0.42 -5.67
N SER A 86 18.41 0.51 -5.28
CA SER A 86 19.78 0.20 -4.94
C SER A 86 19.80 -0.64 -3.67
N ARG A 87 20.69 -1.63 -3.62
CA ARG A 87 20.94 -2.38 -2.39
C ARG A 87 21.78 -1.61 -1.38
N SER A 88 22.61 -0.67 -1.86
CA SER A 88 23.50 0.10 -1.00
C SER A 88 23.82 1.47 -1.63
N PRO A 89 23.30 2.57 -1.07
CA PRO A 89 22.36 2.58 0.05
C PRO A 89 20.93 2.24 -0.43
N PRO A 90 20.11 1.55 0.39
CA PRO A 90 18.71 1.30 0.06
C PRO A 90 17.90 2.59 0.02
N SER A 91 16.77 2.55 -0.69
CA SER A 91 15.76 3.61 -0.68
C SER A 91 14.48 3.10 -0.04
N PHE A 92 13.98 3.77 1.00
CA PHE A 92 12.73 3.40 1.66
C PHE A 92 12.09 4.60 2.38
N ILE A 93 10.79 4.50 2.63
CA ILE A 93 10.08 5.35 3.58
C ILE A 93 9.71 4.49 4.78
N TYR A 94 10.18 4.90 5.96
CA TYR A 94 9.89 4.24 7.22
C TYR A 94 8.71 4.93 7.90
N LEU A 95 7.59 4.24 8.05
CA LEU A 95 6.42 4.74 8.74
C LEU A 95 6.48 4.30 10.20
N ASN A 96 6.63 5.29 11.08
CA ASN A 96 6.75 5.07 12.51
C ASN A 96 5.49 4.36 13.05
N GLY A 97 5.71 3.27 13.78
CA GLY A 97 4.63 2.52 14.39
C GLY A 97 3.89 3.34 15.45
N SER A 98 2.60 3.08 15.60
CA SER A 98 1.75 3.61 16.66
C SER A 98 0.81 2.51 17.14
N HIS A 99 0.12 2.75 18.25
CA HIS A 99 -0.96 1.86 18.70
C HIS A 99 -2.10 1.77 17.69
N ALA A 100 -2.37 2.83 16.92
CA ALA A 100 -3.40 2.83 15.88
C ALA A 100 -3.04 1.92 14.70
N LEU A 101 -1.75 1.76 14.41
CA LEU A 101 -1.24 0.88 13.35
C LEU A 101 -1.07 -0.59 13.81
N ASP A 102 -1.29 -0.92 15.09
CA ASP A 102 -1.29 -2.31 15.60
C ASP A 102 -2.66 -2.96 15.41
N THR A 103 -2.95 -3.27 14.15
CA THR A 103 -4.22 -3.84 13.70
C THR A 103 -4.37 -5.28 14.19
N ARG A 104 -5.44 -5.62 14.93
CA ARG A 104 -5.66 -6.97 15.48
C ARG A 104 -6.72 -7.80 14.76
N TYR A 105 -7.45 -7.19 13.82
CA TYR A 105 -8.59 -7.77 13.15
C TYR A 105 -8.31 -7.85 11.65
N SER A 106 -9.21 -7.28 10.86
CA SER A 106 -9.13 -7.20 9.42
C SER A 106 -8.19 -6.06 8.99
N ILE A 107 -7.52 -6.23 7.87
CA ILE A 107 -6.57 -5.25 7.32
C ILE A 107 -6.86 -5.02 5.85
N THR A 108 -6.79 -3.76 5.41
CA THR A 108 -6.73 -3.42 3.99
C THR A 108 -5.56 -2.48 3.74
N LEU A 109 -4.73 -2.82 2.76
CA LEU A 109 -3.63 -2.00 2.26
C LEU A 109 -3.97 -1.53 0.85
N LEU A 110 -3.95 -0.21 0.64
CA LEU A 110 -4.11 0.41 -0.67
C LEU A 110 -2.84 1.18 -1.04
N ALA A 111 -2.38 1.04 -2.28
CA ALA A 111 -1.27 1.83 -2.81
C ALA A 111 -1.37 2.03 -4.33
N TRP A 112 -1.11 3.26 -4.80
CA TRP A 112 -0.77 3.45 -6.21
C TRP A 112 0.70 3.15 -6.41
N VAL A 113 0.99 2.32 -7.41
CA VAL A 113 2.31 1.79 -7.71
C VAL A 113 2.61 2.01 -9.18
N TYR A 114 3.75 2.59 -9.47
CA TYR A 114 4.36 2.62 -10.79
C TYR A 114 5.66 1.85 -10.69
N SER A 115 5.74 0.70 -11.36
CA SER A 115 6.93 -0.15 -11.28
C SER A 115 7.70 -0.13 -12.59
N GLU A 116 9.00 0.13 -12.49
CA GLU A 116 9.95 0.05 -13.61
C GLU A 116 10.69 -1.30 -13.63
N GLN A 117 10.52 -2.10 -12.57
CA GLN A 117 11.15 -3.38 -12.36
C GLN A 117 10.12 -4.48 -12.10
N THR A 118 10.58 -5.73 -12.04
CA THR A 118 9.70 -6.90 -11.94
C THR A 118 9.66 -7.50 -10.53
N GLY A 119 10.30 -6.92 -9.52
CA GLY A 119 10.47 -7.61 -8.25
C GLY A 119 10.62 -6.71 -7.03
N GLY A 120 10.17 -7.25 -5.88
CA GLY A 120 10.43 -6.90 -4.49
C GLY A 120 9.34 -6.08 -3.75
N GLU A 121 9.64 -5.55 -2.56
CA GLU A 121 8.62 -5.02 -1.64
C GLU A 121 8.05 -3.66 -2.07
N ILE A 122 6.73 -3.51 -2.00
CA ILE A 122 6.01 -2.23 -2.20
C ILE A 122 5.73 -1.61 -0.83
N VAL A 123 5.05 -2.36 0.03
CA VAL A 123 4.72 -1.97 1.40
C VAL A 123 4.79 -3.20 2.29
N SER A 124 5.46 -3.14 3.42
CA SER A 124 5.66 -4.30 4.29
C SER A 124 5.72 -3.92 5.75
N TYR A 125 5.16 -4.77 6.62
CA TYR A 125 5.44 -4.81 8.04
C TYR A 125 5.76 -6.24 8.39
N TRP A 126 7.03 -6.50 8.71
CA TRP A 126 7.49 -7.80 9.19
C TRP A 126 8.08 -7.68 10.58
N LYS A 127 7.72 -8.61 11.47
CA LYS A 127 8.34 -8.72 12.79
C LYS A 127 9.12 -10.03 12.88
N ASN A 128 10.44 -9.90 12.92
CA ASN A 128 11.40 -11.02 12.94
C ASN A 128 11.15 -12.07 11.85
N SER A 129 10.60 -11.66 10.70
CA SER A 129 10.15 -12.56 9.62
C SER A 129 9.13 -13.63 10.02
N ASN A 130 8.56 -13.56 11.22
CA ASN A 130 7.64 -14.56 11.77
C ASN A 130 6.16 -14.24 11.46
N TYR A 131 5.79 -12.97 11.57
CA TYR A 131 4.44 -12.49 11.29
C TYR A 131 4.49 -11.08 10.71
N GLY A 132 3.42 -10.69 10.02
CA GLY A 132 3.37 -9.44 9.32
C GLY A 132 2.35 -9.37 8.19
N VAL A 133 2.38 -8.25 7.49
CA VAL A 133 1.50 -7.96 6.36
C VAL A 133 2.30 -7.18 5.33
N GLY A 134 2.03 -7.42 4.05
CA GLY A 134 2.67 -6.62 3.01
C GLY A 134 2.17 -6.92 1.61
N ILE A 135 2.57 -6.08 0.67
CA ILE A 135 2.43 -6.32 -0.75
C ILE A 135 3.84 -6.28 -1.35
N SER A 136 4.18 -7.34 -2.08
CA SER A 136 5.41 -7.44 -2.86
C SER A 136 5.07 -7.62 -4.35
N LEU A 137 6.10 -7.52 -5.18
CA LEU A 137 6.08 -7.86 -6.59
C LEU A 137 7.01 -9.06 -6.80
N ASP A 138 6.53 -10.15 -7.39
CA ASP A 138 7.30 -11.35 -7.70
C ASP A 138 7.21 -11.64 -9.20
N ASN A 139 8.27 -11.33 -9.95
CA ASN A 139 8.29 -11.43 -11.42
C ASN A 139 7.10 -10.70 -12.11
N SER A 140 6.86 -9.46 -11.68
CA SER A 140 5.75 -8.58 -12.06
C SER A 140 4.38 -9.02 -11.52
N ARG A 141 4.30 -10.12 -10.78
CA ARG A 141 3.05 -10.57 -10.16
C ARG A 141 2.95 -9.97 -8.76
N PRO A 142 1.94 -9.15 -8.45
CA PRO A 142 1.81 -8.61 -7.11
C PRO A 142 1.34 -9.72 -6.17
N VAL A 143 1.86 -9.77 -4.94
CA VAL A 143 1.48 -10.77 -3.93
C VAL A 143 1.15 -10.06 -2.63
N PHE A 144 -0.04 -10.35 -2.08
CA PHE A 144 -0.46 -9.86 -0.78
C PHE A 144 -0.19 -10.93 0.27
N HIS A 145 0.58 -10.57 1.29
CA HIS A 145 0.96 -11.46 2.37
C HIS A 145 0.27 -11.07 3.67
N VAL A 146 -0.26 -12.05 4.39
CA VAL A 146 -0.85 -11.89 5.73
C VAL A 146 -0.46 -13.07 6.60
N TYR A 147 0.46 -12.84 7.52
CA TYR A 147 0.94 -13.81 8.49
C TYR A 147 0.55 -13.34 9.89
N SER A 148 -0.35 -14.07 10.56
CA SER A 148 -0.87 -13.67 11.87
C SER A 148 0.15 -13.89 12.99
N ARG A 149 0.03 -13.09 14.08
CA ARG A 149 0.97 -13.12 15.22
C ARG A 149 0.99 -14.46 15.96
N ASP A 150 -0.17 -15.11 16.05
CA ASP A 150 -0.36 -16.44 16.64
C ASP A 150 0.03 -17.58 15.67
N GLN A 151 0.47 -17.25 14.45
CA GLN A 151 0.88 -18.18 13.39
C GLN A 151 -0.22 -19.12 12.89
N SER A 152 -1.49 -18.85 13.22
CA SER A 152 -2.62 -19.63 12.72
C SER A 152 -2.95 -19.33 11.25
N THR A 153 -2.59 -18.14 10.76
CA THR A 153 -2.85 -17.67 9.41
C THR A 153 -1.54 -17.43 8.67
N LYS A 154 -1.43 -18.00 7.46
CA LYS A 154 -0.29 -17.78 6.56
C LYS A 154 -0.75 -17.71 5.12
N HIS A 155 -1.11 -16.52 4.67
CA HIS A 155 -1.55 -16.27 3.29
C HIS A 155 -0.49 -15.57 2.45
N SER A 156 -0.34 -16.04 1.22
CA SER A 156 0.37 -15.37 0.13
C SER A 156 -0.53 -15.42 -1.09
N ILE A 157 -1.28 -14.35 -1.34
CA ILE A 157 -2.32 -14.28 -2.36
C ILE A 157 -1.78 -13.54 -3.57
N PRO A 158 -1.50 -14.23 -4.70
CA PRO A 158 -1.10 -13.54 -5.91
C PRO A 158 -2.30 -12.78 -6.49
N GLY A 159 -2.07 -11.58 -7.02
CA GLY A 159 -3.07 -10.84 -7.77
C GLY A 159 -3.44 -11.60 -9.06
N PRO A 160 -4.52 -11.26 -9.76
CA PRO A 160 -4.98 -12.04 -10.91
C PRO A 160 -4.01 -12.12 -12.09
N ASN A 161 -3.19 -11.09 -12.33
CA ASN A 161 -2.29 -11.00 -13.48
C ASN A 161 -0.99 -10.27 -13.11
N ASN A 162 -0.02 -10.28 -14.02
CA ASN A 162 1.17 -9.45 -13.91
C ASN A 162 0.80 -7.96 -14.09
N LEU A 163 1.49 -7.09 -13.35
CA LEU A 163 1.38 -5.65 -13.53
C LEU A 163 2.09 -5.21 -14.82
N PRO A 164 1.51 -4.28 -15.58
CA PRO A 164 2.23 -3.60 -16.64
C PRO A 164 3.38 -2.76 -16.06
N LEU A 165 4.55 -2.84 -16.67
CA LEU A 165 5.66 -1.95 -16.35
C LEU A 165 5.38 -0.55 -16.88
N ASN A 166 5.95 0.45 -16.21
CA ASN A 166 5.88 1.86 -16.62
C ASN A 166 4.44 2.41 -16.69
N GLN A 167 3.55 1.89 -15.84
CA GLN A 167 2.17 2.32 -15.74
C GLN A 167 1.72 2.37 -14.29
N TRP A 168 0.86 3.34 -13.97
CA TRP A 168 0.23 3.41 -12.67
C TRP A 168 -0.83 2.33 -12.50
N VAL A 169 -0.70 1.58 -11.42
CA VAL A 169 -1.64 0.57 -10.97
C VAL A 169 -2.07 0.88 -9.55
N HIS A 170 -3.36 0.76 -9.26
CA HIS A 170 -3.84 0.80 -7.89
C HIS A 170 -3.97 -0.64 -7.36
N LEU A 171 -3.20 -0.96 -6.32
CA LEU A 171 -3.25 -2.22 -5.60
C LEU A 171 -4.14 -2.11 -4.36
N ALA A 172 -4.90 -3.17 -4.10
CA ALA A 172 -5.73 -3.31 -2.91
C ALA A 172 -5.66 -4.74 -2.37
N GLY A 173 -4.90 -4.92 -1.28
CA GLY A 173 -4.86 -6.17 -0.52
C GLY A 173 -5.78 -6.07 0.69
N ALA A 174 -6.67 -7.04 0.87
CA ALA A 174 -7.62 -7.07 1.99
C ALA A 174 -7.66 -8.46 2.64
N TYR A 175 -7.73 -8.48 3.96
CA TYR A 175 -7.91 -9.69 4.77
C TYR A 175 -8.98 -9.46 5.83
N ASP A 176 -9.87 -10.44 5.96
CA ASP A 176 -10.91 -10.48 6.97
C ASP A 176 -10.59 -11.53 8.04
N ASN A 177 -10.36 -11.09 9.28
CA ASN A 177 -10.03 -12.00 10.37
C ASN A 177 -11.21 -12.85 10.85
N ASN A 178 -12.45 -12.43 10.57
CA ASN A 178 -13.63 -13.21 10.99
C ASN A 178 -13.84 -14.45 10.12
N THR A 179 -13.62 -14.30 8.81
CA THR A 179 -13.80 -15.40 7.84
C THR A 179 -12.48 -16.09 7.47
N GLY A 180 -11.34 -15.46 7.74
CA GLY A 180 -10.02 -15.92 7.30
C GLY A 180 -9.76 -15.67 5.80
N ASN A 181 -10.63 -14.92 5.11
CA ASN A 181 -10.49 -14.68 3.68
C ASN A 181 -9.48 -13.58 3.38
N ALA A 182 -8.64 -13.79 2.37
CA ALA A 182 -7.71 -12.79 1.84
C ALA A 182 -7.89 -12.62 0.32
N VAL A 183 -7.78 -11.39 -0.16
CA VAL A 183 -7.88 -11.05 -1.59
C VAL A 183 -6.87 -9.97 -1.97
N LEU A 184 -6.37 -10.04 -3.20
CA LEU A 184 -5.59 -8.98 -3.83
C LEU A 184 -6.22 -8.60 -5.16
N LEU A 185 -6.64 -7.34 -5.27
CA LEU A 185 -7.17 -6.73 -6.48
C LEU A 185 -6.18 -5.70 -7.02
N TRP A 186 -6.20 -5.50 -8.33
CA TRP A 186 -5.48 -4.41 -8.97
C TRP A 186 -6.30 -3.80 -10.10
N MET A 187 -6.10 -2.51 -10.34
CA MET A 187 -6.69 -1.81 -11.47
C MET A 187 -5.66 -0.95 -12.19
N GLU A 188 -5.63 -1.05 -13.51
CA GLU A 188 -4.87 -0.16 -14.38
C GLU A 188 -5.44 1.25 -14.34
N TYR A 189 -4.57 2.25 -14.34
CA TYR A 189 -4.97 3.59 -14.74
C TYR A 189 -5.23 3.62 -16.24
N LYS A 190 -6.49 3.45 -16.65
CA LYS A 190 -6.94 3.79 -18.01
C LYS A 190 -7.55 5.18 -18.01
N TRP A 191 -7.16 6.03 -18.95
CA TRP A 191 -7.78 7.33 -19.23
C TRP A 191 -9.23 7.16 -19.71
N HIS A 192 -10.13 6.73 -18.83
CA HIS A 192 -11.54 6.61 -19.13
C HIS A 192 -12.35 7.22 -17.99
N LYS A 193 -13.21 8.17 -18.35
CA LYS A 193 -14.15 8.84 -17.47
C LYS A 193 -14.92 7.79 -16.66
N ARG A 194 -14.65 7.73 -15.35
CA ARG A 194 -15.43 7.03 -14.30
C ARG A 194 -15.62 5.53 -14.54
N ALA A 195 -14.78 4.71 -13.90
CA ALA A 195 -15.12 3.33 -13.58
C ALA A 195 -15.59 3.24 -12.12
N PHE A 196 -16.87 2.95 -11.91
CA PHE A 196 -17.38 2.48 -10.62
C PHE A 196 -17.38 0.96 -10.69
N ILE A 197 -16.64 0.30 -9.80
CA ILE A 197 -16.84 -1.13 -9.55
C ILE A 197 -17.93 -1.23 -8.50
N VAL A 198 -19.11 -1.70 -8.91
CA VAL A 198 -20.18 -2.14 -8.01
C VAL A 198 -20.01 -3.65 -7.89
N LEU A 199 -19.72 -4.14 -6.69
CA LEU A 199 -19.82 -5.56 -6.37
C LEU A 199 -21.26 -5.81 -5.90
N SER A 200 -21.97 -6.69 -6.61
CA SER A 200 -23.34 -7.15 -6.32
C SER A 200 -23.37 -8.18 -5.20
#